data_AF-A0A9Q8ZB26-F1
#
_entry.id   AF-A0A9Q8ZB26-F1
#
_cell.length_a   1.000
_cell.length_b   1.000
_cell.length_c   1.000
_cell.angle_alpha   90.00
_cell.angle_beta   90.00
_cell.angle_gamma   90.00
#
_symmetry.space_group_name_H-M   'P 1'
#
loop_
_entity.id
_entity.type
_entity.pdbx_description
1 polymer ?
#
loop_
_entity_poly.entity_id
_entity_poly.type
_entity_poly.pdbx_seq_one_letter_code
_entity_poly.pdbx_strand_id
1 'polypeptide(L)'
;MSVHHNLTKDVEHPPPPVPTLGSNAGHETPSREPVELVADPKTDFRWAFSKKSGRPHQNDAWELELTEGEAIKVTQDMGRDWYTAINASGAIGWVHGSWIKFAKSKAHQGTKLGYTQFVEDLKQLLVLGELQEFPTMRSYVDECTRPDCSARKQDASSLGICVHDLQSLLNGSGKFSYEWLKGGRNLWHPDRFARFCHPEAVERLKSLSEQMFVMYGILMENCRR
;
A
#
# COMPACT_ATOMS: atom_id res chain seq x y z
N MET A 1 12.29 31.42 44.63
CA MET A 1 11.55 30.20 44.25
C MET A 1 12.27 29.59 43.06
N SER A 2 13.18 28.65 43.30
CA SER A 2 14.01 28.03 42.25
C SER A 2 13.31 26.78 41.73
N VAL A 3 13.02 26.75 40.43
CA VAL A 3 12.38 25.63 39.75
C VAL A 3 13.48 24.72 39.22
N HIS A 4 13.62 23.53 39.80
CA HIS A 4 14.50 22.49 39.29
C HIS A 4 13.84 21.79 38.10
N HIS A 5 14.41 21.94 36.90
CA HIS A 5 14.09 21.08 35.76
C HIS A 5 14.80 19.73 35.93
N ASN A 6 14.01 18.67 36.11
CA ASN A 6 14.49 17.29 36.02
C ASN A 6 14.67 16.90 34.55
N LEU A 7 15.92 16.78 34.11
CA LEU A 7 16.28 16.06 32.89
C LEU A 7 16.13 14.56 33.18
N THR A 8 15.04 13.95 32.70
CA THR A 8 14.99 12.50 32.52
C THR A 8 15.93 12.14 31.37
N LYS A 9 17.05 11.49 31.69
CA LYS A 9 17.90 10.83 30.69
C LYS A 9 17.10 9.66 30.11
N ASP A 10 16.74 9.76 28.84
CA ASP A 10 16.23 8.62 28.09
C ASP A 10 17.29 7.52 28.11
N VAL A 11 16.95 6.38 28.70
CA VAL A 11 17.81 5.20 28.73
C VAL A 11 17.77 4.59 27.33
N GLU A 12 18.87 4.71 26.58
CA GLU A 12 19.07 3.99 25.32
C GLU A 12 19.04 2.48 25.61
N HIS A 13 17.97 1.82 25.15
CA HIS A 13 17.86 0.37 25.23
C HIS A 13 18.46 -0.25 23.98
N PRO A 14 19.21 -1.37 24.10
CA PRO A 14 19.82 -2.02 22.95
C PRO A 14 18.75 -2.51 21.96
N PRO A 15 19.03 -2.48 20.64
CA PRO A 15 18.13 -2.98 19.61
C PRO A 15 17.77 -4.46 19.85
N PRO A 16 16.63 -4.95 19.31
CA PRO A 16 16.29 -6.36 19.40
C PRO A 16 17.43 -7.23 18.84
N PRO A 17 17.61 -8.44 19.38
CA PRO A 17 18.68 -9.33 18.93
C PRO A 17 18.51 -9.57 17.42
N VAL A 18 19.59 -9.32 16.67
CA VAL A 18 19.75 -9.85 15.32
C VAL A 18 19.42 -11.34 15.39
N PRO A 19 18.61 -11.90 14.46
CA PRO A 19 18.38 -13.33 14.44
C PRO A 19 19.73 -14.05 14.37
N THR A 20 20.17 -14.56 15.51
CA THR A 20 21.36 -15.38 15.64
C THR A 20 21.04 -16.70 14.94
N LEU A 21 21.49 -16.83 13.69
CA LEU A 21 21.76 -18.14 13.11
C LEU A 21 22.64 -18.91 14.10
N GLY A 22 22.14 -20.07 14.53
CA GLY A 22 22.71 -20.84 15.63
C GLY A 22 24.21 -21.03 15.48
N SER A 23 24.95 -20.59 16.51
CA SER A 23 26.40 -20.75 16.59
C SER A 23 26.77 -22.22 16.69
N ASN A 24 27.29 -22.79 15.59
CA ASN A 24 28.23 -23.90 15.67
C ASN A 24 29.63 -23.31 15.83
N ALA A 25 30.30 -23.68 16.93
CA ALA A 25 31.64 -23.24 17.26
C ALA A 25 32.66 -23.87 16.29
N GLY A 26 33.27 -23.02 15.45
CA GLY A 26 34.41 -23.35 14.59
C GLY A 26 35.09 -22.04 14.19
N HIS A 27 36.35 -21.89 14.59
CA HIS A 27 37.14 -20.67 14.49
C HIS A 27 37.58 -20.42 13.04
N GLU A 28 36.77 -19.70 12.27
CA GLU A 28 37.18 -19.03 11.03
C GLU A 28 36.44 -17.69 10.98
N THR A 29 37.16 -16.58 10.76
CA THR A 29 36.56 -15.25 10.62
C THR A 29 35.64 -15.28 9.39
N PRO A 30 34.31 -15.30 9.52
CA PRO A 30 33.44 -15.44 8.37
C PRO A 30 33.39 -14.09 7.67
N SER A 31 33.77 -14.07 6.39
CA SER A 31 33.37 -13.00 5.48
C SER A 31 31.84 -12.90 5.58
N ARG A 32 31.35 -11.79 6.14
CA ARG A 32 29.93 -11.59 6.44
C ARG A 32 29.23 -11.28 5.12
N GLU A 33 28.88 -12.32 4.37
CA GLU A 33 28.11 -12.15 3.14
C GLU A 33 26.77 -11.48 3.46
N PRO A 34 26.33 -10.50 2.66
CA PRO A 34 25.03 -9.87 2.85
C PRO A 34 23.94 -10.95 2.82
N VAL A 35 23.16 -11.05 3.89
CA VAL A 35 21.99 -11.92 3.93
C VAL A 35 21.01 -11.39 2.88
N GLU A 36 20.82 -12.12 1.79
CA GLU A 36 19.78 -11.82 0.81
C GLU A 36 18.42 -11.96 1.48
N LEU A 37 17.85 -10.82 1.88
CA LEU A 37 16.47 -10.74 2.34
C LEU A 37 15.57 -10.95 1.12
N VAL A 38 15.19 -12.20 0.88
CA VAL A 38 14.21 -12.57 -0.14
C VAL A 38 12.85 -12.03 0.31
N ALA A 39 12.38 -10.96 -0.33
CA ALA A 39 11.07 -10.39 -0.04
C ALA A 39 9.97 -11.40 -0.38
N ASP A 40 9.18 -11.81 0.62
CA ASP A 40 7.98 -12.62 0.41
C ASP A 40 6.94 -11.77 -0.35
N PRO A 41 6.51 -12.16 -1.57
CA PRO A 41 5.60 -11.37 -2.40
C PRO A 41 4.19 -11.15 -1.81
N LYS A 42 3.88 -11.73 -0.64
CA LYS A 42 2.55 -11.62 0.01
C LYS A 42 2.48 -10.70 1.22
N THR A 43 3.55 -9.99 1.59
CA THR A 43 3.50 -9.09 2.76
C THR A 43 2.82 -7.76 2.43
N ASP A 44 1.75 -7.45 3.17
CA ASP A 44 1.12 -6.13 3.17
C ASP A 44 2.17 -5.06 3.52
N PHE A 45 2.29 -4.02 2.70
CA PHE A 45 3.25 -2.95 2.92
C PHE A 45 2.56 -1.63 3.26
N ARG A 46 3.29 -0.74 3.93
CA ARG A 46 2.82 0.62 4.27
C ARG A 46 3.81 1.66 3.78
N TRP A 47 3.31 2.73 3.18
CA TRP A 47 4.16 3.88 2.86
C TRP A 47 4.48 4.67 4.12
N ALA A 48 5.74 5.11 4.22
CA ALA A 48 6.18 6.08 5.20
C ALA A 48 7.07 7.13 4.53
N PHE A 49 7.27 8.25 5.21
CA PHE A 49 8.17 9.31 4.79
C PHE A 49 9.25 9.49 5.84
N SER A 50 10.50 9.61 5.44
CA SER A 50 11.56 9.92 6.38
C SER A 50 11.37 11.31 6.99
N LYS A 51 11.59 11.43 8.30
CA LYS A 51 11.59 12.71 9.03
C LYS A 51 12.98 13.32 9.14
N LYS A 52 14.03 12.59 8.74
CA LYS A 52 15.45 12.96 8.94
C LYS A 52 16.32 12.38 7.82
N SER A 53 17.50 12.96 7.59
CA SER A 53 18.51 12.40 6.68
C SER A 53 19.58 11.60 7.45
N GLY A 54 20.15 10.59 6.80
CA GLY A 54 21.20 9.72 7.33
C GLY A 54 20.68 8.41 7.91
N ARG A 55 21.36 7.93 8.96
CA ARG A 55 21.02 6.70 9.72
C ARG A 55 20.75 7.05 11.19
N PRO A 56 19.81 6.37 11.87
CA PRO A 56 19.68 6.44 13.33
C PRO A 56 21.02 6.32 14.09
N HIS A 57 21.86 5.36 13.68
CA HIS A 57 23.18 5.10 14.20
C HIS A 57 24.18 5.07 13.03
N GLN A 58 25.14 6.02 13.02
CA GLN A 58 26.06 6.21 11.90
C GLN A 58 26.95 4.99 11.58
N ASN A 59 27.20 4.14 12.58
CA ASN A 59 28.11 3.00 12.44
C ASN A 59 27.41 1.68 12.13
N ASP A 60 26.07 1.67 12.11
CA ASP A 60 25.29 0.45 11.91
C ASP A 60 24.93 0.26 10.43
N ALA A 61 25.65 -0.65 9.77
CA ALA A 61 25.49 -0.93 8.34
C ALA A 61 24.10 -1.50 7.98
N TRP A 62 23.40 -2.09 8.95
CA TRP A 62 22.08 -2.74 8.78
C TRP A 62 20.91 -1.75 8.80
N GLU A 63 21.14 -0.51 9.20
CA GLU A 63 20.14 0.54 9.14
C GLU A 63 20.01 1.13 7.74
N LEU A 64 18.78 1.45 7.38
CA LEU A 64 18.48 2.07 6.10
C LEU A 64 18.93 3.53 6.12
N GLU A 65 19.77 3.89 5.15
CA GLU A 65 20.14 5.28 4.92
C GLU A 65 19.02 6.01 4.18
N LEU A 66 18.58 7.13 4.76
CA LEU A 66 17.41 7.87 4.31
C LEU A 66 17.75 9.32 3.98
N THR A 67 16.99 9.91 3.07
CA THR A 67 16.93 11.37 2.90
C THR A 67 15.66 11.91 3.56
N GLU A 68 15.71 13.04 4.25
CA GLU A 68 14.51 13.68 4.82
C GLU A 68 13.44 13.90 3.74
N GLY A 69 12.20 13.52 4.03
CA GLY A 69 11.08 13.56 3.10
C GLY A 69 11.02 12.39 2.11
N GLU A 70 12.02 11.52 2.06
CA GLU A 70 12.04 10.34 1.19
C GLU A 70 10.88 9.40 1.49
N ALA A 71 10.16 8.98 0.45
CA ALA A 71 9.13 7.96 0.56
C ALA A 71 9.78 6.57 0.61
N ILE A 72 9.42 5.79 1.63
CA ILE A 72 9.91 4.43 1.83
C ILE A 72 8.76 3.43 1.92
N LYS A 73 9.01 2.22 1.45
CA LYS A 73 8.08 1.10 1.53
C LYS A 73 8.39 0.28 2.77
N VAL A 74 7.57 0.40 3.82
CA VAL A 74 7.69 -0.42 5.04
C VAL A 74 7.06 -1.78 4.80
N THR A 75 7.86 -2.84 4.90
CA THR A 75 7.47 -4.22 4.52
C THR A 75 7.13 -5.10 5.73
N GLN A 76 7.72 -4.84 6.89
CA GLN A 76 7.48 -5.65 8.09
C GLN A 76 7.62 -4.82 9.37
N ASP A 77 6.76 -5.09 10.36
CA ASP A 77 6.92 -4.63 11.74
C ASP A 77 7.73 -5.67 12.51
N MET A 78 8.90 -5.25 13.00
CA MET A 78 9.84 -6.10 13.76
C MET A 78 9.63 -5.97 15.27
N GLY A 79 8.62 -5.19 15.70
CA GLY A 79 8.33 -4.87 17.09
C GLY A 79 9.23 -3.76 17.64
N ARG A 80 8.84 -3.20 18.79
CA ARG A 80 9.57 -2.12 19.48
C ARG A 80 9.86 -0.91 18.57
N ASP A 81 8.87 -0.54 17.74
CA ASP A 81 8.97 0.53 16.75
C ASP A 81 10.06 0.34 15.69
N TRP A 82 10.57 -0.88 15.47
CA TRP A 82 11.48 -1.18 14.36
C TRP A 82 10.75 -1.78 13.18
N TYR A 83 11.17 -1.38 11.99
CA TYR A 83 10.57 -1.82 10.74
C TYR A 83 11.64 -2.20 9.72
N THR A 84 11.36 -3.21 8.89
CA THR A 84 12.10 -3.38 7.62
C THR A 84 11.46 -2.51 6.56
N ALA A 85 12.28 -1.82 5.78
CA ALA A 85 11.81 -0.94 4.72
C ALA A 85 12.73 -0.96 3.50
N ILE A 86 12.18 -0.51 2.37
CA ILE A 86 12.87 -0.35 1.10
C ILE A 86 12.85 1.14 0.74
N ASN A 87 14.01 1.72 0.46
CA ASN A 87 14.12 3.12 0.04
C ASN A 87 13.94 3.28 -1.48
N ALA A 88 14.04 4.51 -2.01
CA ALA A 88 13.81 4.78 -3.43
C ALA A 88 14.88 4.14 -4.35
N SER A 89 16.08 3.87 -3.82
CA SER A 89 17.16 3.18 -4.55
C SER A 89 17.02 1.66 -4.58
N GLY A 90 16.00 1.10 -3.90
CA GLY A 90 15.82 -0.34 -3.75
C GLY A 90 16.64 -0.97 -2.62
N ALA A 91 17.40 -0.17 -1.86
CA ALA A 91 18.13 -0.67 -0.70
C ALA A 91 17.15 -1.08 0.42
N ILE A 92 17.42 -2.21 1.04
CA ILE A 92 16.63 -2.77 2.13
C ILE A 92 17.39 -2.58 3.43
N GLY A 93 16.70 -2.12 4.46
CA GLY A 93 17.31 -1.92 5.77
C GLY A 93 16.28 -1.69 6.86
N TRP A 94 16.79 -1.54 8.07
CA TRP A 94 15.96 -1.31 9.25
C TRP A 94 15.77 0.19 9.49
N VAL A 95 14.59 0.56 9.95
CA VAL A 95 14.28 1.94 10.32
C VAL A 95 13.43 1.98 11.59
N HIS A 96 13.77 2.90 12.48
CA HIS A 96 13.02 3.12 13.71
C HIS A 96 11.83 4.07 13.47
N GLY A 97 10.71 3.86 14.16
CA GLY A 97 9.49 4.66 14.06
C GLY A 97 9.71 6.13 14.40
N SER A 98 10.72 6.46 15.23
CA SER A 98 11.10 7.85 15.50
C SER A 98 11.77 8.55 14.31
N TRP A 99 12.19 7.84 13.28
CA TRP A 99 12.79 8.37 12.05
C TRP A 99 11.82 8.50 10.90
N ILE A 100 10.70 7.80 10.97
CA ILE A 100 9.71 7.80 9.89
C ILE A 100 8.40 8.39 10.38
N LYS A 101 7.69 8.99 9.45
CA LYS A 101 6.29 9.33 9.59
C LYS A 101 5.58 8.40 8.65
N PHE A 102 4.94 7.35 9.20
CA PHE A 102 3.99 6.60 8.41
C PHE A 102 3.10 7.60 7.69
N ALA A 103 3.02 7.45 6.36
CA ALA A 103 2.04 8.19 5.60
C ALA A 103 0.74 7.89 6.34
N LYS A 104 0.15 8.92 6.99
CA LYS A 104 -0.99 8.76 7.90
C LYS A 104 -1.87 7.69 7.28
N SER A 105 -1.92 6.52 7.92
CA SER A 105 -2.35 5.28 7.29
C SER A 105 -3.49 5.60 6.37
N LYS A 106 -3.25 5.53 5.06
CA LYS A 106 -4.26 5.87 4.08
C LYS A 106 -5.31 4.77 3.96
N ALA A 107 -5.49 3.97 5.02
CA ALA A 107 -6.79 3.43 5.37
C ALA A 107 -7.86 4.55 5.42
N HIS A 108 -7.49 5.81 5.64
CA HIS A 108 -8.36 6.98 5.39
C HIS A 108 -7.61 8.12 4.69
N GLN A 109 -7.09 7.87 3.49
CA GLN A 109 -6.95 8.98 2.56
C GLN A 109 -8.38 9.44 2.27
N GLY A 110 -8.87 10.47 2.98
CA GLY A 110 -10.29 10.85 2.94
C GLY A 110 -10.82 10.71 1.53
N THR A 111 -11.90 9.94 1.36
CA THR A 111 -12.38 9.32 0.11
C THR A 111 -12.13 10.14 -1.16
N LYS A 112 -12.23 11.46 -1.07
CA LYS A 112 -11.84 12.45 -2.09
C LYS A 112 -10.44 12.27 -2.71
N LEU A 113 -9.41 12.02 -1.91
CA LEU A 113 -8.04 11.92 -2.42
C LEU A 113 -7.77 10.52 -3.01
N GLY A 114 -8.33 9.45 -2.44
CA GLY A 114 -8.35 8.13 -3.09
C GLY A 114 -9.06 8.19 -4.44
N TYR A 115 -10.20 8.88 -4.51
CA TYR A 115 -10.93 9.12 -5.74
C TYR A 115 -10.14 9.94 -6.76
N THR A 116 -9.43 10.99 -6.30
CA THR A 116 -8.60 11.82 -7.17
C THR A 116 -7.50 10.99 -7.83
N GLN A 117 -6.79 10.16 -7.07
CA GLN A 117 -5.78 9.25 -7.61
C GLN A 117 -6.38 8.25 -8.60
N PHE A 118 -7.50 7.62 -8.22
CA PHE A 118 -8.22 6.69 -9.09
C PHE A 118 -8.57 7.32 -10.45
N VAL A 119 -9.04 8.56 -10.47
CA VAL A 119 -9.37 9.27 -11.72
C VAL A 119 -8.13 9.60 -12.54
N GLU A 120 -7.04 10.03 -11.92
CA GLU A 120 -5.79 10.31 -12.64
C GLU A 120 -5.22 9.03 -13.27
N ASP A 121 -5.18 7.93 -12.54
CA ASP A 121 -4.72 6.65 -13.07
C ASP A 121 -5.64 6.16 -14.20
N LEU A 122 -6.97 6.30 -14.05
CA LEU A 122 -7.90 5.96 -15.13
C LEU A 122 -7.66 6.75 -16.42
N LYS A 123 -7.30 8.03 -16.33
CA LYS A 123 -6.99 8.84 -17.53
C LYS A 123 -5.76 8.30 -18.25
N GLN A 124 -4.76 7.81 -17.51
CA GLN A 124 -3.54 7.25 -18.06
C GLN A 124 -3.76 5.84 -18.62
N LEU A 125 -4.65 5.06 -18.00
CA LEU A 125 -4.90 3.66 -18.33
C LEU A 125 -5.87 3.45 -19.50
N LEU A 126 -6.80 4.39 -19.72
CA LEU A 126 -7.82 4.27 -20.77
C LEU A 126 -7.33 4.80 -22.13
N VAL A 127 -6.09 4.46 -22.48
CA VAL A 127 -5.54 4.59 -23.83
C VAL A 127 -5.92 3.33 -24.63
N LEU A 128 -6.30 3.49 -25.89
CA LEU A 128 -6.83 2.40 -26.70
C LEU A 128 -5.76 1.33 -26.99
N GLY A 129 -6.09 0.06 -26.72
CA GLY A 129 -5.27 -1.10 -27.07
C GLY A 129 -4.00 -1.33 -26.25
N GLU A 130 -3.70 -0.50 -25.25
CA GLU A 130 -2.41 -0.54 -24.52
C GLU A 130 -2.53 -1.09 -23.09
N LEU A 131 -3.74 -1.23 -22.55
CA LEU A 131 -3.93 -1.65 -21.17
C LEU A 131 -3.56 -3.13 -20.99
N GLN A 132 -2.49 -3.39 -20.25
CA GLN A 132 -2.01 -4.74 -19.94
C GLN A 132 -2.38 -5.18 -18.53
N GLU A 133 -2.59 -4.26 -17.60
CA GLU A 133 -2.88 -4.56 -16.20
C GLU A 133 -4.07 -3.74 -15.70
N PHE A 134 -4.85 -4.35 -14.80
CA PHE A 134 -5.93 -3.64 -14.12
C PHE A 134 -5.34 -2.92 -12.90
N PRO A 135 -5.72 -1.65 -12.64
CA PRO A 135 -5.19 -0.94 -11.49
C PRO A 135 -5.55 -1.66 -10.18
N THR A 136 -4.61 -1.73 -9.25
CA THR A 136 -4.81 -2.42 -7.97
C THR A 136 -5.77 -1.62 -7.10
N MET A 137 -7.06 -1.98 -7.09
CA MET A 137 -8.11 -1.16 -6.48
C MET A 137 -7.93 -0.93 -4.98
N ARG A 138 -7.31 -1.89 -4.26
CA ARG A 138 -6.96 -1.75 -2.84
C ARG A 138 -6.05 -0.57 -2.54
N SER A 139 -5.25 -0.12 -3.53
CA SER A 139 -4.39 1.05 -3.36
C SER A 139 -5.18 2.36 -3.25
N TYR A 140 -6.44 2.40 -3.73
CA TYR A 140 -7.32 3.57 -3.65
C TYR A 140 -8.25 3.52 -2.44
N VAL A 141 -8.71 2.32 -2.07
CA VAL A 141 -9.67 2.11 -0.98
C VAL A 141 -9.61 0.68 -0.44
N ASP A 142 -9.61 0.52 0.87
CA ASP A 142 -9.76 -0.77 1.56
C ASP A 142 -10.31 -0.56 2.98
N GLU A 143 -11.48 0.07 3.07
CA GLU A 143 -12.07 0.53 4.34
C GLU A 143 -13.06 -0.48 4.93
N CYS A 144 -13.69 -1.31 4.09
CA CYS A 144 -14.72 -2.23 4.50
C CYS A 144 -14.12 -3.45 5.21
N THR A 145 -14.39 -3.57 6.50
CA THR A 145 -13.96 -4.69 7.35
C THR A 145 -15.05 -5.72 7.59
N ARG A 146 -16.18 -5.65 6.86
CA ARG A 146 -17.28 -6.60 7.05
C ARG A 146 -16.83 -8.04 6.72
N PRO A 147 -17.14 -9.04 7.57
CA PRO A 147 -16.68 -10.42 7.37
C PRO A 147 -17.11 -11.03 6.03
N ASP A 148 -18.34 -10.73 5.59
CA ASP A 148 -18.91 -11.17 4.31
C ASP A 148 -18.15 -10.60 3.09
N CYS A 149 -17.45 -9.48 3.25
CA CYS A 149 -16.64 -8.88 2.20
C CYS A 149 -15.21 -9.43 2.18
N SER A 150 -14.67 -9.85 3.32
CA SER A 150 -13.27 -10.29 3.45
C SER A 150 -12.94 -11.46 2.54
N ALA A 151 -13.79 -12.49 2.48
CA ALA A 151 -13.57 -13.66 1.64
C ALA A 151 -13.47 -13.27 0.15
N ARG A 152 -14.35 -12.37 -0.31
CA ARG A 152 -14.35 -11.88 -1.69
C ARG A 152 -13.12 -11.04 -2.00
N LYS A 153 -12.66 -10.21 -1.06
CA LYS A 153 -11.46 -9.38 -1.26
C LYS A 153 -10.20 -10.21 -1.45
N GLN A 154 -10.09 -11.36 -0.78
CA GLN A 154 -8.87 -12.20 -0.77
C GLN A 154 -8.71 -13.07 -2.02
N ASP A 155 -9.76 -13.20 -2.85
CA ASP A 155 -9.69 -13.94 -4.11
C ASP A 155 -8.76 -13.22 -5.10
N ALA A 156 -7.76 -13.94 -5.60
CA ALA A 156 -6.76 -13.43 -6.55
C ALA A 156 -7.36 -13.05 -7.92
N SER A 157 -8.53 -13.60 -8.26
CA SER A 157 -9.27 -13.23 -9.47
C SER A 157 -10.20 -12.03 -9.27
N SER A 158 -10.29 -11.50 -8.04
CA SER A 158 -11.13 -10.35 -7.71
C SER A 158 -10.42 -9.01 -7.91
N LEU A 159 -11.21 -7.93 -7.86
CA LEU A 159 -10.68 -6.56 -7.80
C LEU A 159 -9.94 -6.24 -6.50
N GLY A 160 -9.98 -7.13 -5.49
CA GLY A 160 -9.44 -6.88 -4.16
C GLY A 160 -10.27 -5.94 -3.29
N ILE A 161 -11.38 -5.39 -3.79
CA ILE A 161 -12.30 -4.50 -3.07
C ILE A 161 -13.74 -5.05 -3.10
N CYS A 162 -14.59 -4.60 -2.19
CA CYS A 162 -16.02 -4.92 -2.21
C CYS A 162 -16.87 -3.73 -2.67
N VAL A 163 -18.20 -3.93 -2.80
CA VAL A 163 -19.12 -2.87 -3.21
C VAL A 163 -19.15 -1.69 -2.22
N HIS A 164 -18.93 -1.94 -0.93
CA HIS A 164 -18.87 -0.89 0.09
C HIS A 164 -17.61 -0.03 -0.04
N ASP A 165 -16.45 -0.64 -0.35
CA ASP A 165 -15.23 0.12 -0.65
C ASP A 165 -15.41 0.97 -1.90
N LEU A 166 -15.99 0.38 -2.96
CA LEU A 166 -16.27 1.14 -4.18
C LEU A 166 -17.22 2.31 -3.88
N GLN A 167 -18.24 2.11 -3.06
CA GLN A 167 -19.11 3.20 -2.61
C GLN A 167 -18.34 4.29 -1.88
N SER A 168 -17.51 3.94 -0.90
CA SER A 168 -16.65 4.89 -0.17
C SER A 168 -15.76 5.67 -1.15
N LEU A 169 -15.08 4.99 -2.06
CA LEU A 169 -14.21 5.61 -3.07
C LEU A 169 -15.00 6.59 -3.94
N LEU A 170 -16.12 6.16 -4.53
CA LEU A 170 -16.91 6.99 -5.44
C LEU A 170 -17.61 8.15 -4.74
N ASN A 171 -17.96 8.02 -3.46
CA ASN A 171 -18.43 9.15 -2.64
C ASN A 171 -17.39 10.28 -2.54
N GLY A 172 -16.10 9.94 -2.65
CA GLY A 172 -15.02 10.92 -2.74
C GLY A 172 -15.16 11.92 -3.89
N SER A 173 -15.92 11.58 -4.93
CA SER A 173 -16.19 12.48 -6.07
C SER A 173 -17.03 13.71 -5.69
N GLY A 174 -17.84 13.63 -4.63
CA GLY A 174 -18.88 14.62 -4.33
C GLY A 174 -20.02 14.67 -5.36
N LYS A 175 -20.05 13.74 -6.33
CA LYS A 175 -21.05 13.68 -7.42
C LYS A 175 -21.85 12.36 -7.41
N PHE A 176 -21.75 11.60 -6.33
CA PHE A 176 -22.35 10.27 -6.20
C PHE A 176 -23.88 10.36 -6.33
N SER A 177 -24.40 9.90 -7.46
CA SER A 177 -25.83 9.91 -7.80
C SER A 177 -26.10 8.83 -8.85
N TYR A 178 -27.37 8.46 -9.02
CA TYR A 178 -27.78 7.44 -10.00
C TYR A 178 -27.30 7.76 -11.43
N GLU A 179 -27.57 8.98 -11.90
CA GLU A 179 -27.18 9.40 -13.26
C GLU A 179 -25.67 9.44 -13.45
N TRP A 180 -24.93 9.85 -12.42
CA TRP A 180 -23.47 9.84 -12.45
C TRP A 180 -22.90 8.42 -12.47
N LEU A 181 -23.46 7.50 -11.66
CA LEU A 181 -23.08 6.08 -11.65
C LEU A 181 -23.38 5.40 -12.98
N LYS A 182 -24.46 5.76 -13.68
CA LYS A 182 -24.78 5.24 -15.01
C LYS A 182 -23.66 5.53 -16.02
N GLY A 183 -23.06 6.72 -15.95
CA GLY A 183 -21.89 7.08 -16.74
C GLY A 183 -20.69 6.16 -16.47
N GLY A 184 -20.38 5.94 -15.18
CA GLY A 184 -19.33 5.00 -14.79
C GLY A 184 -19.61 3.55 -15.20
N ARG A 185 -20.84 3.06 -15.02
CA ARG A 185 -21.24 1.71 -15.46
C ARG A 185 -21.05 1.52 -16.97
N ASN A 186 -21.40 2.53 -17.77
CA ASN A 186 -21.20 2.49 -19.22
C ASN A 186 -19.73 2.48 -19.62
N LEU A 187 -18.82 3.03 -18.81
CA LEU A 187 -17.38 2.95 -19.02
C LEU A 187 -16.89 1.51 -18.79
N TRP A 188 -17.35 0.87 -17.72
CA TRP A 188 -16.93 -0.48 -17.31
C TRP A 188 -17.64 -1.62 -18.05
N HIS A 189 -18.48 -1.33 -19.04
CA HIS A 189 -19.13 -2.40 -19.84
C HIS A 189 -18.05 -3.28 -20.51
N PRO A 190 -18.08 -4.62 -20.36
CA PRO A 190 -16.99 -5.49 -20.81
C PRO A 190 -16.58 -5.29 -22.27
N ASP A 191 -17.54 -5.19 -23.18
CA ASP A 191 -17.25 -5.00 -24.62
C ASP A 191 -16.71 -3.61 -24.96
N ARG A 192 -17.06 -2.60 -24.15
CA ARG A 192 -16.50 -1.25 -24.33
C ARG A 192 -15.09 -1.21 -23.73
N PHE A 193 -14.91 -1.80 -22.56
CA PHE A 193 -13.65 -1.82 -21.83
C PHE A 193 -12.56 -2.61 -22.59
N ALA A 194 -12.93 -3.71 -23.24
CA ALA A 194 -12.04 -4.53 -24.07
C ALA A 194 -11.30 -3.74 -25.17
N ARG A 195 -11.83 -2.57 -25.60
CA ARG A 195 -11.18 -1.70 -26.58
C ARG A 195 -9.93 -0.99 -26.04
N PHE A 196 -9.80 -0.88 -24.72
CA PHE A 196 -8.60 -0.32 -24.07
C PHE A 196 -7.55 -1.40 -23.82
N CYS A 197 -7.93 -2.68 -23.82
CA CYS A 197 -7.05 -3.79 -23.48
C CYS A 197 -6.10 -4.18 -24.61
N HIS A 198 -4.89 -4.56 -24.23
CA HIS A 198 -3.98 -5.28 -25.11
C HIS A 198 -4.57 -6.66 -25.49
N PRO A 199 -4.42 -7.16 -26.74
CA PRO A 199 -5.03 -8.41 -27.19
C PRO A 199 -4.70 -9.63 -26.30
N GLU A 200 -3.48 -9.70 -25.77
CA GLU A 200 -3.06 -10.82 -24.92
C GLU A 200 -3.63 -10.74 -23.48
N ALA A 201 -4.02 -9.54 -23.04
CA ALA A 201 -4.57 -9.30 -21.70
C ALA A 201 -6.10 -9.22 -21.69
N VAL A 202 -6.75 -9.17 -22.85
CA VAL A 202 -8.17 -8.80 -22.99
C VAL A 202 -9.09 -9.67 -22.16
N GLU A 203 -8.97 -11.00 -22.21
CA GLU A 203 -9.88 -11.90 -21.50
C GLU A 203 -9.77 -11.75 -19.97
N ARG A 204 -8.53 -11.63 -19.47
CA ARG A 204 -8.28 -11.42 -18.03
C ARG A 204 -8.84 -10.08 -17.57
N LEU A 205 -8.57 -9.01 -18.31
CA LEU A 205 -9.02 -7.66 -17.95
C LEU A 205 -10.54 -7.48 -18.14
N LYS A 206 -11.14 -8.20 -19.09
CA LYS A 206 -12.59 -8.21 -19.32
C LYS A 206 -13.34 -8.72 -18.09
N SER A 207 -12.87 -9.81 -17.47
CA SER A 207 -13.44 -10.34 -16.22
C SER A 207 -13.41 -9.31 -15.08
N LEU A 208 -12.30 -8.57 -14.91
CA LEU A 208 -12.20 -7.53 -13.88
C LEU A 208 -13.12 -6.34 -14.17
N SER A 209 -13.25 -5.95 -15.45
CA SER A 209 -14.20 -4.91 -15.86
C SER A 209 -15.66 -5.31 -15.61
N GLU A 210 -16.00 -6.58 -15.81
CA GLU A 210 -17.33 -7.12 -15.51
C GLU A 210 -17.64 -7.02 -14.01
N GLN A 211 -16.66 -7.32 -13.14
CA GLN A 211 -16.82 -7.14 -11.70
C GLN A 211 -17.12 -5.68 -11.34
N MET A 212 -16.41 -4.71 -11.94
CA MET A 212 -16.69 -3.28 -11.77
C MET A 212 -18.10 -2.93 -12.26
N PHE A 213 -18.49 -3.40 -13.45
CA PHE A 213 -19.82 -3.19 -14.02
C PHE A 213 -20.94 -3.67 -13.09
N VAL A 214 -20.78 -4.86 -12.52
CA VAL A 214 -21.73 -5.44 -11.55
C VAL A 214 -21.80 -4.59 -10.28
N MET A 215 -20.64 -4.20 -9.71
CA MET A 215 -20.63 -3.35 -8.50
C MET A 215 -21.30 -2.00 -8.74
N TYR A 216 -21.04 -1.34 -9.88
CA TYR A 216 -21.77 -0.12 -10.27
C TYR A 216 -23.28 -0.36 -10.38
N GLY A 217 -23.70 -1.52 -10.94
CA GLY A 217 -25.11 -1.90 -11.01
C GLY A 217 -25.77 -2.01 -9.64
N ILE A 218 -25.09 -2.60 -8.65
CA ILE A 218 -25.58 -2.69 -7.27
C ILE A 218 -25.70 -1.30 -6.64
N LEU A 219 -24.69 -0.43 -6.82
CA LEU A 219 -24.72 0.94 -6.31
C LEU A 219 -25.85 1.77 -6.92
N MET A 220 -26.11 1.59 -8.22
CA MET A 220 -27.24 2.22 -8.90
C MET A 220 -28.58 1.79 -8.31
N GLU A 221 -28.76 0.51 -7.99
CA GLU A 221 -29.99 0.02 -7.35
C GLU A 221 -30.15 0.60 -5.93
N ASN A 222 -29.05 0.72 -5.18
CA ASN A 222 -29.08 1.33 -3.86
C ASN A 222 -29.48 2.81 -3.87
N CYS A 223 -29.18 3.55 -4.95
CA CYS A 223 -29.59 4.95 -5.11
C CYS A 223 -31.09 5.14 -5.41
N ARG A 224 -31.84 4.08 -5.75
CA ARG A 224 -33.27 4.16 -6.08
C ARG A 224 -34.19 3.96 -4.88
N ARG A 225 -33.63 3.50 -3.76
CA ARG A 225 -34.34 3.26 -2.50
C ARG A 225 -34.28 4.50 -1.62
#